data_AF-A0A8J6QDG9-F1
#
_entry.id   AF-A0A8J6QDG9-F1
#
_cell.length_a   1.000
_cell.length_b   1.000
_cell.length_c   1.000
_cell.angle_alpha   90.00
_cell.angle_beta   90.00
_cell.angle_gamma   90.00
#
_symmetry.space_group_name_H-M   'P 1'
#
loop_
_entity.id
_entity.type
_entity.pdbx_description
1 polymer ?
#
loop_
_entity_poly.entity_id
_entity_poly.type
_entity_poly.pdbx_seq_one_letter_code
_entity_poly.pdbx_strand_id
1 'polypeptide(L)'
;VVGIRFKKAGKVYYFDPGDLEVKKDAFVIVETARGIEYGKVVIDKKLVGENDVVLPLKKVVRLATQKDILSVEENKAAAKEA
;
A
#
# COMPACT_ATOMS: atom_id res chain seq x y z
N VAL A 1 -5.61 -7.50 8.96
CA VAL A 1 -5.25 -6.29 8.19
C VAL A 1 -3.83 -6.42 7.67
N VAL A 2 -3.44 -5.59 6.71
CA VAL A 2 -2.04 -5.41 6.27
C VAL A 2 -1.63 -3.96 6.46
N GLY A 3 -0.36 -3.72 6.79
CA GLY A 3 0.18 -2.37 6.96
C GLY A 3 0.90 -1.93 5.69
N ILE A 4 0.43 -0.83 5.11
CA ILE A 4 0.90 -0.29 3.83
C ILE A 4 1.48 1.10 4.05
N ARG A 5 2.61 1.36 3.40
CA ARG A 5 3.30 2.64 3.45
C ARG A 5 3.58 3.15 2.04
N PHE A 6 3.17 4.39 1.77
CA PHE A 6 3.31 5.04 0.46
C PHE A 6 4.66 5.73 0.26
N LYS A 7 5.26 6.26 1.33
CA LYS A 7 6.54 7.00 1.30
C LYS A 7 7.59 6.37 2.21
N LYS A 8 8.88 6.52 1.88
CA LYS A 8 10.00 5.93 2.64
C LYS A 8 10.03 6.36 4.11
N ALA A 9 9.57 7.57 4.43
CA ALA A 9 9.45 8.12 5.79
C ALA A 9 7.99 8.55 6.11
N GLY A 10 7.01 7.73 5.73
CA GLY A 10 5.59 8.01 5.96
C GLY A 10 4.95 7.20 7.09
N LYS A 11 3.76 7.64 7.52
CA LYS A 11 2.86 6.84 8.38
C LYS A 11 2.47 5.53 7.69
N VAL A 12 2.32 4.47 8.49
CA VAL A 12 1.77 3.19 8.03
C VAL A 12 0.26 3.25 8.17
N TYR A 13 -0.43 2.89 7.11
CA TYR A 13 -1.89 2.83 7.05
C TYR A 13 -2.31 1.37 6.98
N TYR A 14 -3.42 1.03 7.63
CA TYR A 14 -3.94 -0.33 7.64
C TYR A 14 -5.02 -0.49 6.58
N PHE A 15 -4.94 -1.60 5.86
CA PHE A 15 -5.90 -1.96 4.82
C PHE A 15 -6.35 -3.40 5.02
N ASP A 16 -7.54 -3.69 4.49
CA ASP A 16 -8.05 -5.04 4.40
C ASP A 16 -7.54 -5.71 3.11
N PRO A 17 -6.71 -6.77 3.21
CA PRO A 17 -6.25 -7.52 2.04
C PRO A 17 -7.35 -8.39 1.41
N GLY A 18 -8.49 -8.59 2.10
CA GLY A 18 -9.50 -9.57 1.69
C GLY A 18 -8.89 -10.97 1.53
N ASP A 19 -9.16 -11.59 0.39
CA ASP A 19 -8.65 -12.90 -0.02
C ASP A 19 -7.29 -12.84 -0.76
N LEU A 20 -6.71 -11.65 -0.94
CA LEU A 20 -5.42 -11.51 -1.62
C LEU A 20 -4.29 -12.03 -0.72
N GLU A 21 -3.42 -12.87 -1.30
CA GLU A 21 -2.17 -13.29 -0.66
C GLU A 21 -1.13 -12.15 -0.79
N VAL A 22 -1.13 -11.27 0.20
CA VAL A 22 -0.22 -10.13 0.27
C VAL A 22 0.90 -10.44 1.26
N LYS A 23 2.16 -10.42 0.79
CA LYS A 23 3.34 -10.66 1.62
C LYS A 23 4.04 -9.36 2.00
N LYS A 24 4.76 -9.38 3.12
CA LYS A 24 5.71 -8.32 3.47
C LYS A 24 6.65 -8.02 2.30
N ASP A 25 6.98 -6.74 2.14
CA ASP A 25 7.80 -6.19 1.05
C ASP A 25 7.17 -6.23 -0.34
N ALA A 26 5.97 -6.81 -0.51
CA ALA A 26 5.22 -6.72 -1.74
C ALA A 26 4.70 -5.30 -1.99
N PHE A 27 4.41 -5.01 -3.26
CA PHE A 27 3.79 -3.76 -3.69
C PHE A 27 2.33 -4.01 -4.07
N VAL A 28 1.46 -3.08 -3.70
CA VAL A 28 0.02 -3.20 -3.85
C VAL A 28 -0.58 -1.88 -4.30
N ILE A 29 -1.70 -2.00 -5.02
CA ILE A 29 -2.57 -0.88 -5.36
C ILE A 29 -3.74 -0.89 -4.39
N VAL A 30 -3.98 0.25 -3.74
CA VAL A 30 -5.07 0.43 -2.79
C VAL A 30 -5.95 1.59 -3.21
N GLU A 31 -7.20 1.59 -2.76
CA GLU A 31 -8.11 2.70 -2.97
C GLU A 31 -8.16 3.59 -1.72
N THR A 32 -7.79 4.85 -1.88
CA THR A 32 -7.91 5.89 -0.85
C THR A 32 -8.98 6.90 -1.26
N ALA A 33 -9.34 7.82 -0.36
CA ALA A 33 -10.37 8.82 -0.62
C ALA A 33 -10.06 9.74 -1.83
N ARG A 34 -8.80 9.79 -2.27
CA ARG A 34 -8.35 10.61 -3.42
C ARG A 34 -8.19 9.80 -4.71
N GLY A 35 -8.36 8.49 -4.66
CA GLY A 35 -8.21 7.61 -5.82
C GLY A 35 -7.31 6.40 -5.52
N ILE A 36 -6.70 5.86 -6.56
CA ILE A 36 -5.78 4.72 -6.46
C ILE A 36 -4.39 5.19 -6.02
N GLU A 37 -3.80 4.48 -5.06
CA GLU A 37 -2.43 4.75 -4.60
C GLU A 37 -1.57 3.49 -4.65
N TYR A 38 -0.30 3.68 -5.02
CA TYR A 38 0.74 2.66 -5.00
C TYR A 38 1.44 2.63 -3.64
N GLY A 39 1.34 1.50 -2.95
CA GLY A 39 1.89 1.33 -1.61
C GLY A 39 2.80 0.10 -1.49
N LYS A 40 3.73 0.17 -0.54
CA LYS A 40 4.54 -0.98 -0.15
C LYS A 40 4.03 -1.58 1.16
N VAL A 41 3.90 -2.90 1.20
CA VAL A 41 3.51 -3.66 2.38
C VAL A 41 4.70 -3.73 3.32
N VAL A 42 4.56 -3.15 4.50
CA VAL A 42 5.60 -3.12 5.54
C VAL A 42 5.24 -4.01 6.73
N ILE A 43 3.96 -4.32 6.91
CA ILE A 43 3.45 -5.25 7.92
C ILE A 43 2.64 -6.32 7.19
N ASP A 44 3.00 -7.58 7.40
CA ASP A 44 2.32 -8.75 6.86
C ASP A 44 0.88 -8.89 7.40
N LYS A 45 0.12 -9.89 6.94
CA LYS A 45 -1.24 -10.12 7.39
C LYS A 45 -1.24 -10.40 8.89
N LYS A 46 -1.70 -9.42 9.67
CA LYS A 46 -1.82 -9.50 11.13
C LYS A 46 -3.27 -9.35 11.56
N LEU A 47 -3.68 -10.18 12.51
CA LEU A 47 -4.86 -9.93 13.32
C LEU A 47 -4.53 -8.86 14.35
N VAL A 48 -5.15 -7.69 14.19
CA VAL A 48 -5.07 -6.57 15.14
C VAL A 48 -6.46 -6.34 15.70
N GLY A 49 -6.55 -6.01 16.98
CA GLY A 49 -7.83 -5.69 17.61
C GLY A 49 -8.42 -4.40 17.03
N GLU A 50 -9.74 -4.25 17.10
CA GLU A 50 -10.46 -3.11 16.52
C GLU A 50 -10.03 -1.75 17.12
N ASN A 51 -9.49 -1.74 18.35
CA ASN A 51 -8.97 -0.54 19.00
C ASN A 51 -7.58 -0.11 18.51
N ASP A 52 -6.85 -0.98 17.81
CA ASP A 52 -5.50 -0.70 17.29
C ASP A 52 -5.52 -0.08 15.88
N VAL A 53 -6.71 0.02 15.27
CA VAL A 53 -6.89 0.46 13.88
C VAL A 53 -8.01 1.48 13.73
N VAL A 54 -7.81 2.42 12.81
CA VAL A 54 -8.84 3.40 12.46
C VAL A 54 -9.79 2.77 11.44
N LEU A 55 -11.06 2.62 11.82
CA LEU A 55 -12.14 2.14 10.95
C LEU A 55 -12.83 3.33 10.24
N PRO A 56 -13.36 3.14 9.02
CA PRO A 56 -13.38 1.90 8.24
C PRO A 56 -12.07 1.67 7.48
N LEU A 57 -11.62 0.42 7.48
CA LEU A 57 -10.46 0.00 6.68
C LEU A 57 -10.83 0.01 5.21
N LYS A 58 -9.98 0.65 4.40
CA LYS A 58 -10.06 0.54 2.94
C LYS A 58 -9.48 -0.81 2.49
N LYS A 59 -9.92 -1.28 1.33
CA LYS A 59 -9.49 -2.57 0.78
C LYS A 59 -8.29 -2.42 -0.15
N VAL A 60 -7.48 -3.46 -0.20
CA VAL A 60 -6.47 -3.64 -1.24
C VAL A 60 -7.18 -4.00 -2.54
N VAL A 61 -6.86 -3.29 -3.62
CA VAL A 61 -7.48 -3.51 -4.93
C VAL A 61 -6.80 -4.68 -5.62
N ARG A 62 -5.46 -4.67 -5.69
CA ARG A 62 -4.66 -5.73 -6.32
C ARG A 62 -3.18 -5.64 -5.94
N LEU A 63 -2.44 -6.70 -6.24
CA LEU A 63 -0.97 -6.66 -6.29
C LEU A 63 -0.51 -5.74 -7.42
N ALA A 64 0.56 -4.99 -7.17
CA ALA A 64 1.18 -4.16 -8.18
C ALA A 64 1.84 -5.02 -9.27
N THR A 65 1.65 -4.62 -10.51
CA THR A 65 2.28 -5.24 -11.68
C THR A 65 3.58 -4.54 -12.02
N GLN A 66 4.36 -5.15 -12.91
CA GLN A 66 5.62 -4.55 -13.39
C GLN A 66 5.42 -3.16 -14.01
N LYS A 67 4.27 -2.91 -14.67
CA LYS A 67 3.92 -1.59 -15.19
C LYS A 67 3.77 -0.55 -14.09
N ASP A 68 3.11 -0.91 -12.98
CA ASP A 68 2.92 -0.01 -11.84
C ASP A 68 4.28 0.37 -11.22
N ILE A 69 5.20 -0.60 -11.13
CA ILE A 69 6.55 -0.39 -10.61
C ILE A 69 7.33 0.57 -11.52
N LEU A 70 7.34 0.31 -12.84
CA LEU A 70 8.02 1.16 -13.82
C LEU A 70 7.53 2.61 -13.76
N SER A 71 6.21 2.82 -13.73
CA SER A 71 5.65 4.18 -13.63
C SER A 71 6.09 4.90 -12.36
N VAL A 72 6.22 4.19 -11.23
CA VAL A 72 6.70 4.80 -9.97
C VAL A 72 8.19 5.11 -10.04
N GLU A 73 8.99 4.25 -10.67
CA GLU A 73 10.42 4.49 -10.88
C GLU A 73 10.66 5.67 -11.82
N GLU A 74 9.94 5.75 -12.94
CA GLU A 74 9.99 6.88 -13.88
C GLU A 74 9.60 8.20 -13.19
N ASN A 75 8.49 8.21 -12.46
CA ASN A 75 8.06 9.38 -11.70
C ASN A 75 9.11 9.82 -10.67
N LYS A 76 9.80 8.86 -10.04
CA LYS A 76 10.83 9.14 -9.05
C LYS A 76 12.12 9.64 -9.68
N ALA A 77 12.47 9.17 -10.88
CA ALA A 77 13.60 9.68 -11.65
C ALA A 77 13.33 11.11 -12.11
N ALA A 78 12.17 11.35 -12.74
CA ALA A 78 11.74 12.68 -13.18
C ALA A 78 11.68 13.69 -12.01
N ALA A 79 11.19 13.28 -10.85
CA ALA A 79 11.17 14.14 -9.65
C ALA A 79 12.56 14.45 -9.05
N LYS A 80 13.61 13.71 -9.44
CA LYS A 80 14.99 13.96 -9.03
C LYS A 80 15.74 14.86 -10.02
N GLU A 81 15.29 14.89 -11.27
CA GLU A 81 15.84 15.70 -12.35
C GLU A 81 15.16 17.09 -12.48
N ALA A 82 14.02 17.28 -11.80
CA ALA A 82 13.34 18.57 -11.64
C ALA A 82 13.80 19.32 -10.39
#